data_AF-A0A1W1VFI5-F1
#
_entry.id   AF-A0A1W1VFI5-F1
#
_cell.length_a   1.000
_cell.length_b   1.000
_cell.length_c   1.000
_cell.angle_alpha   90.00
_cell.angle_beta   90.00
_cell.angle_gamma   90.00
#
_symmetry.space_group_name_H-M   'P 1'
#
loop_
_entity.id
_entity.type
_entity.pdbx_description
1 polymer ?
#
loop_
_entity_poly.entity_id
_entity_poly.type
_entity_poly.pdbx_seq_one_letter_code
_entity_poly.pdbx_strand_id
1 'polypeptide(L)'
;MQLLKRAHEFEYRDHRGVDQLGTADVWVAGGGERAVLVLRGLCVLDVLAHAQEALSTLHVTWLPYLLRPDVHLEVLVLRPPGEASKARALVLPLCA
;
A
#
# COMPACT_ATOMS: atom_id res chain seq x y z
N MET A 1 11.26 -2.49 13.81
CA MET A 1 10.70 -2.41 12.45
C MET A 1 11.85 -2.45 11.46
N GLN A 2 11.78 -3.31 10.45
CA GLN A 2 12.76 -3.46 9.38
C GLN A 2 12.08 -3.16 8.05
N LEU A 3 12.70 -2.32 7.21
CA LEU A 3 12.26 -2.07 5.85
C LEU A 3 12.68 -3.25 4.97
N LEU A 4 11.73 -4.04 4.51
CA LEU A 4 11.99 -5.17 3.59
C LEU A 4 12.08 -4.71 2.15
N LYS A 5 11.19 -3.78 1.75
CA LYS A 5 11.14 -3.28 0.39
C LYS A 5 10.85 -1.80 0.39
N ARG A 6 11.63 -1.05 -0.36
CA ARG A 6 11.55 0.41 -0.45
C ARG A 6 11.13 0.82 -1.86
N ALA A 7 10.19 1.75 -1.95
CA ALA A 7 9.75 2.42 -3.16
C ALA A 7 9.58 1.44 -4.35
N HIS A 8 8.97 0.29 -4.09
CA HIS A 8 8.73 -0.68 -5.14
C HIS A 8 7.64 -0.15 -6.05
N GLU A 9 7.99 0.08 -7.30
CA GLU A 9 7.04 0.42 -8.35
C GLU A 9 6.25 -0.82 -8.74
N PHE A 10 4.94 -0.64 -8.92
CA PHE A 10 4.03 -1.67 -9.38
C PHE A 10 2.94 -1.06 -10.26
N GLU A 11 2.43 -1.87 -11.17
CA GLU A 11 1.25 -1.56 -11.96
C GLU A 11 0.01 -2.13 -11.29
N TYR A 12 -1.10 -1.41 -11.36
CA TYR A 12 -2.41 -1.90 -10.95
C TYR A 12 -3.47 -1.34 -11.90
N ARG A 13 -4.55 -2.10 -12.09
CA ARG A 13 -5.71 -1.62 -12.86
C ARG A 13 -6.70 -0.98 -11.89
N ASP A 14 -7.14 0.24 -12.16
CA ASP A 14 -8.12 0.92 -11.32
C ASP A 14 -9.55 0.42 -11.55
N HIS A 15 -10.48 0.91 -10.73
CA HIS A 15 -11.91 0.58 -10.76
C HIS A 15 -12.61 0.97 -12.08
N ARG A 16 -11.94 1.73 -12.97
CA ARG A 16 -12.43 2.11 -14.30
C ARG A 16 -11.75 1.30 -15.42
N GLY A 17 -10.88 0.36 -15.07
CA GLY A 17 -10.15 -0.47 -16.02
C GLY A 17 -8.91 0.20 -16.61
N VAL A 18 -8.42 1.31 -16.03
CA VAL A 18 -7.24 2.01 -16.52
C VAL A 18 -6.01 1.54 -15.74
N ASP A 19 -4.92 1.30 -16.47
CA ASP A 19 -3.65 0.90 -15.85
C ASP A 19 -2.98 2.12 -15.22
N GLN A 20 -2.56 1.94 -13.96
CA GLN A 20 -2.00 2.98 -13.10
C GLN A 20 -0.67 2.49 -12.52
N LEU A 21 0.18 3.43 -12.12
CA LEU A 21 1.43 3.17 -11.42
C LEU A 21 1.33 3.59 -9.96
N GLY A 22 1.76 2.71 -9.07
CA GLY A 22 1.87 2.97 -7.64
C GLY A 22 3.28 2.69 -7.14
N THR A 23 3.59 3.19 -5.95
CA THR A 23 4.81 2.82 -5.22
C THR A 23 4.47 2.33 -3.83
N ALA A 24 5.19 1.31 -3.37
CA ALA A 24 4.96 0.68 -2.07
C ALA A 24 6.25 0.53 -1.25
N ASP A 25 6.16 0.84 0.04
CA ASP A 25 7.15 0.42 1.05
C ASP A 25 6.56 -0.70 1.91
N VAL A 26 7.38 -1.69 2.26
CA VAL A 26 6.99 -2.80 3.15
C VAL A 26 7.89 -2.81 4.36
N TRP A 27 7.31 -2.59 5.53
CA TRP A 27 7.98 -2.67 6.83
C TRP A 27 7.48 -3.88 7.59
N VAL A 28 8.36 -4.58 8.28
CA VAL A 28 8.02 -5.76 9.07
C VAL A 28 8.57 -5.64 10.48
N ALA A 29 7.80 -6.10 11.47
CA ALA A 29 8.24 -6.18 12.87
C ALA A 29 9.31 -7.27 13.05
N GLY A 30 10.09 -7.17 14.13
CA GLY A 30 11.26 -8.05 14.32
C GLY A 30 10.95 -9.55 14.40
N GLY A 31 9.72 -9.94 14.77
CA GLY A 31 9.27 -11.34 14.78
C GLY A 31 8.42 -11.76 13.58
N GLY A 32 8.18 -10.84 12.62
CA GLY A 32 7.37 -11.13 11.43
C GLY A 32 5.86 -11.21 11.65
N GLU A 33 5.39 -10.98 12.87
CA GLU A 33 3.96 -11.05 13.25
C GLU A 33 3.14 -9.84 12.79
N ARG A 34 3.80 -8.72 12.50
CA ARG A 34 3.18 -7.48 12.03
C ARG A 34 3.93 -6.93 10.83
N ALA A 35 3.19 -6.37 9.89
CA ALA A 35 3.72 -5.66 8.74
C ALA A 35 2.95 -4.36 8.51
N VAL A 36 3.63 -3.36 7.95
CA VAL A 36 3.04 -2.11 7.49
C VAL A 36 3.36 -1.95 6.02
N LEU A 37 2.33 -1.86 5.19
CA LEU A 37 2.42 -1.53 3.78
C LEU A 37 2.09 -0.05 3.59
N VAL A 38 3.00 0.70 3.00
CA VAL A 38 2.81 2.13 2.72
C VAL A 38 2.65 2.33 1.22
N LEU A 39 1.46 2.71 0.77
CA LEU A 39 1.14 3.03 -0.62
C LEU A 39 1.34 4.52 -0.90
N ARG A 40 1.90 4.82 -2.06
CA ARG A 40 2.22 6.16 -2.56
C ARG A 40 1.93 6.24 -4.06
N GLY A 41 1.76 7.46 -4.57
CA GLY A 41 1.54 7.69 -5.99
C GLY A 41 0.13 7.34 -6.51
N LEU A 42 -0.80 7.03 -5.60
CA LEU A 42 -2.19 6.75 -5.98
C LEU A 42 -2.92 8.03 -6.39
N CYS A 43 -3.89 7.89 -7.28
CA CYS A 43 -4.79 8.99 -7.64
C CYS A 43 -5.48 9.56 -6.40
N VAL A 44 -5.45 10.90 -6.26
CA VAL A 44 -6.06 11.59 -5.12
C VAL A 44 -7.58 11.64 -5.24
N LEU A 45 -8.08 11.72 -6.46
CA LEU A 45 -9.50 11.55 -6.77
C LEU A 45 -9.82 10.06 -6.59
N ASP A 46 -10.79 9.74 -5.75
CA ASP A 46 -11.18 8.35 -5.41
C ASP A 46 -10.05 7.51 -4.78
N VAL A 47 -9.19 8.14 -3.96
CA VAL A 47 -8.01 7.49 -3.33
C VAL A 47 -8.32 6.16 -2.64
N LEU A 48 -9.52 6.02 -2.05
CA LEU A 48 -9.92 4.79 -1.38
C LEU A 48 -10.11 3.63 -2.39
N ALA A 49 -10.79 3.89 -3.52
CA ALA A 49 -10.99 2.90 -4.57
C ALA A 49 -9.65 2.51 -5.22
N HIS A 50 -8.79 3.50 -5.52
CA HIS A 50 -7.45 3.20 -6.04
C HIS A 50 -6.60 2.40 -5.05
N ALA A 51 -6.70 2.70 -3.75
CA ALA A 51 -5.96 1.98 -2.72
C ALA A 51 -6.45 0.54 -2.53
N GLN A 52 -7.76 0.30 -2.68
CA GLN A 52 -8.33 -1.05 -2.67
C GLN A 52 -7.82 -1.87 -3.87
N GLU A 53 -7.87 -1.31 -5.09
CA GLU A 53 -7.37 -2.01 -6.28
C GLU A 53 -5.86 -2.25 -6.25
N ALA A 54 -5.10 -1.26 -5.77
CA ALA A 54 -3.68 -1.42 -5.53
C ALA A 54 -3.42 -2.54 -4.52
N LEU A 55 -4.10 -2.54 -3.37
CA LEU A 55 -3.94 -3.59 -2.37
C LEU A 55 -4.30 -4.98 -2.91
N SER A 56 -5.41 -5.10 -3.65
CA SER A 56 -5.82 -6.37 -4.29
C SER A 56 -4.74 -6.88 -5.25
N THR A 57 -4.21 -6.00 -6.11
CA THR A 57 -3.12 -6.34 -7.03
C THR A 57 -1.88 -6.82 -6.27
N LEU A 58 -1.51 -6.11 -5.23
CA LEU A 58 -0.38 -6.45 -4.37
C LEU A 58 -0.60 -7.78 -3.62
N HIS A 59 -1.83 -8.06 -3.20
CA HIS A 59 -2.16 -9.30 -2.51
C HIS A 59 -1.99 -10.54 -3.39
N VAL A 60 -2.15 -10.42 -4.71
CA VAL A 60 -2.04 -11.56 -5.65
C VAL A 60 -0.68 -11.66 -6.35
N THR A 61 0.11 -10.59 -6.36
CA THR A 61 1.38 -10.56 -7.11
C THR A 61 2.62 -10.76 -6.26
N TRP A 62 2.76 -10.04 -5.15
CA TRP A 62 4.05 -9.92 -4.44
C TRP A 62 3.95 -10.11 -2.92
N LEU A 63 2.86 -9.70 -2.26
CA LEU A 63 2.75 -9.81 -0.79
C LEU A 63 2.88 -11.26 -0.28
N PRO A 64 2.30 -12.29 -0.93
CA PRO A 64 2.42 -13.67 -0.47
C PRO A 64 3.86 -14.20 -0.47
N TYR A 65 4.75 -13.59 -1.26
CA TYR A 65 6.16 -13.98 -1.35
C TYR A 65 7.05 -13.17 -0.39
N LEU A 66 6.53 -12.10 0.19
CA LEU A 66 7.26 -11.21 1.10
C LEU A 66 6.83 -11.38 2.56
N LEU A 67 5.58 -11.76 2.80
CA LEU A 67 4.96 -11.80 4.11
C LEU A 67 4.44 -13.21 4.42
N ARG A 68 4.43 -13.54 5.71
CA ARG A 68 3.81 -14.78 6.18
C ARG A 68 2.28 -14.67 6.07
N PRO A 69 1.56 -15.79 5.83
CA PRO A 69 0.10 -15.77 5.77
C PRO A 69 -0.59 -15.29 7.05
N ASP A 70 0.03 -15.49 8.20
CA ASP A 70 -0.48 -15.13 9.52
C ASP A 70 -0.10 -13.72 9.99
N VAL A 71 0.50 -12.90 9.11
CA VAL A 71 0.91 -11.54 9.47
C VAL A 71 -0.30 -10.63 9.69
N HIS A 72 -0.24 -9.80 10.73
CA HIS A 72 -1.15 -8.67 10.86
C HIS A 72 -0.64 -7.50 10.00
N LEU A 73 -1.23 -7.32 8.82
CA LEU A 73 -0.86 -6.28 7.86
C LEU A 73 -1.65 -5.00 8.10
N GLU A 74 -1.00 -3.88 8.37
CA GLU A 74 -1.60 -2.55 8.35
C GLU A 74 -1.27 -1.84 7.04
N VAL A 75 -2.24 -1.15 6.43
CA VAL A 75 -2.03 -0.46 5.15
C VAL A 75 -2.24 1.04 5.30
N LEU A 76 -1.20 1.81 4.95
CA LEU A 76 -1.16 3.26 5.00
C LEU A 76 -1.08 3.82 3.58
N VAL A 77 -1.99 4.72 3.23
CA VAL A 77 -1.95 5.44 1.95
C VAL A 77 -1.46 6.85 2.18
N LEU A 78 -0.25 7.15 1.72
CA LEU A 78 0.29 8.50 1.78
C LEU A 78 -0.29 9.36 0.66
N ARG A 79 -0.95 10.44 1.05
CA ARG A 79 -1.35 11.47 0.10
C ARG A 79 -0.12 12.25 -0.36
N PRO A 80 -0.03 12.65 -1.64
CA PRO A 80 1.03 13.54 -2.08
C PRO A 80 1.02 14.82 -1.23
N PRO A 81 2.19 15.35 -0.84
CA PRO A 81 2.24 16.63 -0.15
C PRO A 81 1.67 17.71 -1.08
N GLY A 82 0.53 18.29 -0.73
CA GLY A 82 0.09 19.55 -1.34
C GLY A 82 0.97 20.70 -0.87
N GLU A 83 1.02 21.80 -1.63
CA GLU A 83 1.74 23.02 -1.23
C GLU A 83 1.39 23.37 0.23
N ALA A 84 2.38 23.29 1.12
CA ALA A 84 2.31 23.58 2.55
C ALA A 84 1.48 22.65 3.48
N SER A 85 1.11 21.42 3.09
CA SER A 85 0.41 20.50 4.00
C SER A 85 1.31 19.40 4.59
N LYS A 86 1.25 19.18 5.92
CA LYS A 86 1.86 18.02 6.59
C LYS A 86 1.39 16.73 5.90
N ALA A 87 2.32 15.81 5.61
CA ALA A 87 1.99 14.51 5.05
C ALA A 87 0.92 13.82 5.92
N ARG A 88 -0.24 13.51 5.32
CA ARG A 88 -1.32 12.78 5.98
C ARG A 88 -1.43 11.39 5.36
N ALA A 89 -1.41 10.38 6.21
CA ALA A 89 -1.71 9.01 5.82
C ALA A 89 -3.20 8.73 6.04
N LEU A 90 -3.82 8.02 5.11
CA LEU A 90 -5.10 7.37 5.30
C LEU A 90 -4.84 5.92 5.68
N VAL A 91 -5.36 5.47 6.82
CA VAL A 91 -5.34 4.05 7.17
C VAL A 91 -6.47 3.39 6.39
N LEU A 92 -6.14 2.40 5.56
CA LEU A 92 -7.19 1.60 4.94
C LEU A 92 -7.82 0.72 6.01
N PRO A 93 -9.15 0.75 6.18
CA PRO A 93 -9.80 -0.26 6.99
C PRO A 93 -9.49 -1.61 6.33
N LEU A 94 -8.82 -2.49 7.06
CA LEU A 94 -8.66 -3.87 6.63
C LEU A 94 -10.07 -4.45 6.54
N CYS A 95 -10.51 -4.78 5.33
CA CYS A 95 -11.73 -5.55 5.18
C CYS A 95 -11.51 -6.88 5.92
N ALA A 96 -12.36 -7.10 6.93
CA ALA A 96 -12.37 -8.28 7.78
C ALA A 96 -12.63 -9.56 6.98
#